data_AF-A0A4U9DBE1-F1
#
_entry.id   AF-A0A4U9DBE1-F1
#
_cell.length_a   1.000
_cell.length_b   1.000
_cell.length_c   1.000
_cell.angle_alpha   90.00
_cell.angle_beta   90.00
_cell.angle_gamma   90.00
#
_symmetry.space_group_name_H-M   'P 1'
#
loop_
_entity.id
_entity.type
_entity.pdbx_description
1 polymer ?
#
loop_
_entity_poly.entity_id
_entity_poly.type
_entity_poly.pdbx_seq_one_letter_code
_entity_poly.pdbx_strand_id
1 'polypeptide(L)'
;MTRPTIIINELDAERIDRLLEQPAFASSPVADALNDELDRAQMLAPEAMPHDVVSMNSTVRFRDLSNGEERVRTLVFPSQVTDSATQLSVLAPVGAALLA
;
A
#
# COMPACT_ATOMS: atom_id res chain seq x y z
N MET A 1 14.60 -14.98 0.79
CA MET A 1 13.32 -15.23 1.48
C MET A 1 12.23 -14.61 0.64
N THR A 2 11.21 -15.39 0.26
CA THR A 2 10.07 -14.87 -0.50
C THR A 2 9.27 -13.96 0.42
N ARG A 3 9.05 -12.70 0.01
CA ARG A 3 8.14 -11.79 0.72
C ARG A 3 6.73 -12.42 0.72
N PRO A 4 5.95 -12.25 1.81
CA PRO A 4 4.57 -12.75 1.84
C PRO A 4 3.78 -12.18 0.66
N THR A 5 2.82 -12.94 0.15
CA THR A 5 1.92 -12.45 -0.89
C THR A 5 0.96 -11.45 -0.29
N ILE A 6 0.84 -10.28 -0.91
CA ILE A 6 -0.12 -9.25 -0.49
C ILE A 6 -1.53 -9.69 -0.86
N ILE A 7 -2.50 -9.38 0.01
CA ILE A 7 -3.92 -9.54 -0.27
C ILE A 7 -4.49 -8.15 -0.59
N ILE A 8 -5.11 -8.01 -1.74
CA ILE A 8 -5.68 -6.74 -2.20
C ILE A 8 -7.03 -6.97 -2.87
N ASN A 9 -7.93 -6.00 -2.77
CA ASN A 9 -9.17 -6.10 -3.55
C ASN A 9 -8.92 -5.72 -5.02
N GLU A 10 -9.73 -6.30 -5.91
CA GLU A 10 -9.61 -6.10 -7.36
C GLU A 10 -9.67 -4.62 -7.79
N LEU A 11 -10.50 -3.80 -7.12
CA LEU A 11 -10.67 -2.38 -7.46
C LEU A 11 -9.42 -1.56 -7.11
N ASP A 12 -8.83 -1.79 -5.95
CA ASP A 12 -7.61 -1.11 -5.55
C ASP A 12 -6.41 -1.62 -6.34
N ALA A 13 -6.35 -2.91 -6.71
CA ALA A 13 -5.33 -3.44 -7.59
C ALA A 13 -5.31 -2.71 -8.94
N GLU A 14 -6.46 -2.58 -9.61
CA GLU A 14 -6.59 -1.87 -10.88
C GLU A 14 -6.19 -0.38 -10.75
N ARG A 15 -6.53 0.26 -9.62
CA ARG A 15 -6.18 1.66 -9.37
C ARG A 15 -4.70 1.87 -9.12
N ILE A 16 -4.05 0.95 -8.40
CA ILE A 16 -2.60 1.00 -8.18
C ILE A 16 -1.87 0.68 -9.47
N ASP A 17 -2.31 -0.30 -10.25
CA ASP A 17 -1.71 -0.63 -11.55
C ASP A 17 -1.66 0.60 -12.47
N ARG A 18 -2.80 1.27 -12.68
CA ARG A 18 -2.88 2.55 -13.42
C ARG A 18 -2.05 3.68 -12.82
N LEU A 19 -1.85 3.67 -11.50
CA LEU A 19 -1.00 4.65 -10.83
C LEU A 19 0.46 4.41 -11.21
N LEU A 20 0.91 3.14 -11.21
CA LEU A 20 2.28 2.75 -11.50
C LEU A 20 2.66 2.98 -12.98
N GLU A 21 1.69 2.92 -13.90
CA GLU A 21 1.89 3.27 -15.31
C GLU A 21 2.22 4.77 -15.57
N GLN A 22 2.03 5.65 -14.58
CA GLN A 22 2.27 7.08 -14.79
C GLN A 22 3.76 7.40 -14.95
N PRO A 23 4.15 8.24 -15.92
CA PRO A 23 5.55 8.59 -16.16
C PRO A 23 6.27 9.19 -14.94
N ALA A 24 5.52 9.80 -14.02
CA ALA A 24 6.05 10.36 -12.77
C ALA A 24 6.67 9.29 -11.85
N PHE A 25 6.27 8.02 -11.98
CA PHE A 25 6.73 6.92 -11.12
C PHE A 25 7.62 5.91 -11.84
N ALA A 26 7.88 6.09 -13.14
CA ALA A 26 8.66 5.16 -13.97
C ALA A 26 10.10 4.90 -13.48
N SER A 27 10.66 5.78 -12.64
CA SER A 27 12.01 5.62 -12.05
C SER A 27 11.98 5.43 -10.53
N SER A 28 10.81 5.13 -9.95
CA SER A 28 10.65 4.97 -8.51
C SER A 28 10.89 3.51 -8.10
N PRO A 29 11.92 3.22 -7.28
CA PRO A 29 12.16 1.86 -6.78
C PRO A 29 10.99 1.31 -5.96
N VAL A 30 10.21 2.19 -5.33
CA VAL A 30 9.00 1.79 -4.59
C VAL A 30 7.88 1.40 -5.55
N ALA A 31 7.78 2.07 -6.70
CA ALA A 31 6.80 1.72 -7.73
C ALA A 31 7.14 0.37 -8.35
N ASP A 32 8.40 0.14 -8.73
CA ASP A 32 8.87 -1.14 -9.27
C ASP A 32 8.60 -2.28 -8.29
N ALA A 33 8.96 -2.08 -7.01
CA ALA A 33 8.73 -3.09 -5.98
C ALA A 33 7.22 -3.35 -5.76
N LEU A 34 6.37 -2.33 -5.80
CA LEU A 34 4.93 -2.51 -5.66
C LEU A 34 4.32 -3.21 -6.88
N ASN A 35 4.86 -2.97 -8.08
CA ASN A 35 4.46 -3.66 -9.30
C ASN A 35 4.76 -5.17 -9.21
N ASP A 36 5.97 -5.53 -8.77
CA ASP A 36 6.37 -6.92 -8.53
C ASP A 36 5.48 -7.62 -7.48
N GLU A 37 4.98 -6.86 -6.49
CA GLU A 37 4.05 -7.35 -5.47
C GLU A 37 2.64 -7.57 -6.02
N LEU A 38 2.15 -6.66 -6.87
CA LEU A 38 0.85 -6.79 -7.55
C LEU A 38 0.80 -7.99 -8.49
N ASP A 39 1.87 -8.25 -9.24
CA ASP A 39 1.96 -9.37 -10.19
C ASP A 39 1.75 -10.75 -9.54
N ARG A 40 2.03 -10.85 -8.24
CA ARG A 40 1.91 -12.07 -7.44
C ARG A 40 0.85 -11.99 -6.35
N ALA A 41 0.08 -10.89 -6.32
CA ALA A 41 -0.91 -10.61 -5.30
C ALA A 41 -2.07 -11.60 -5.34
N GLN A 42 -2.65 -11.87 -4.18
CA GLN A 42 -3.95 -12.53 -4.11
C GLN A 42 -5.04 -11.47 -4.21
N MET A 43 -5.73 -11.44 -5.35
CA MET A 43 -6.86 -10.54 -5.57
C MET A 43 -8.15 -11.16 -5.04
N LEU A 44 -8.91 -10.39 -4.29
CA LEU A 44 -10.22 -10.78 -3.77
C LEU A 44 -11.28 -9.74 -4.17
N ALA A 45 -12.54 -10.17 -4.23
CA ALA A 45 -13.66 -9.24 -4.28
C ALA A 45 -13.67 -8.39 -2.98
N PRO A 46 -14.08 -7.11 -3.02
CA PRO A 46 -14.15 -6.27 -1.83
C PRO A 46 -14.93 -6.89 -0.67
N GLU A 47 -16.01 -7.62 -0.95
CA GLU A 47 -16.85 -8.30 0.04
C GLU A 47 -16.20 -9.53 0.66
N ALA A 48 -15.16 -10.08 0.02
CA ALA A 48 -14.39 -11.24 0.48
C ALA A 48 -13.11 -10.84 1.21
N MET A 49 -12.81 -9.54 1.35
CA MET A 49 -11.62 -9.06 2.03
C MET A 49 -11.64 -9.42 3.52
N PRO A 50 -10.57 -10.05 4.05
CA PRO A 50 -10.44 -10.27 5.49
C PRO A 50 -10.40 -8.94 6.25
N HIS A 51 -10.98 -8.92 7.46
CA HIS A 51 -11.03 -7.72 8.30
C HIS A 51 -9.68 -7.31 8.91
N ASP A 52 -8.72 -8.22 8.89
CA ASP A 52 -7.37 -8.06 9.42
C ASP A 52 -6.32 -7.68 8.36
N VAL A 53 -6.72 -7.62 7.08
CA VAL A 53 -5.85 -7.21 5.97
C VAL A 53 -5.92 -5.70 5.78
N VAL A 54 -4.77 -5.07 5.55
CA VAL A 54 -4.69 -3.63 5.31
C VAL A 54 -5.03 -3.33 3.85
N SER A 55 -6.16 -2.64 3.64
CA SER A 55 -6.57 -2.14 2.32
C SER A 55 -6.30 -0.63 2.16
N MET A 56 -6.49 -0.12 0.93
CA MET A 56 -6.49 1.33 0.71
C MET A 56 -7.58 2.02 1.53
N ASN A 57 -7.29 3.23 1.98
CA ASN A 57 -8.10 4.07 2.87
C ASN A 57 -8.32 3.51 4.29
N SER A 58 -7.65 2.41 4.65
CA SER A 58 -7.65 1.90 6.02
C SER A 58 -6.75 2.72 6.92
N THR A 59 -7.19 2.91 8.17
CA THR A 59 -6.38 3.52 9.23
C THR A 59 -5.68 2.44 10.02
N VAL A 60 -4.35 2.44 9.97
CA VAL A 60 -3.50 1.44 10.60
C VAL A 60 -2.69 2.03 11.73
N ARG A 61 -2.51 1.24 12.79
CA ARG A 61 -1.56 1.52 13.85
C ARG A 61 -0.39 0.57 13.70
N PHE A 62 0.80 1.12 13.51
CA PHE A 62 2.03 0.34 13.36
C PHE A 62 3.10 0.88 14.30
N ARG A 63 4.07 0.02 14.61
CA ARG A 63 5.25 0.37 15.41
C ARG A 63 6.48 0.32 14.51
N ASP A 64 7.22 1.42 14.47
CA ASP A 64 8.52 1.43 13.82
C ASP A 64 9.52 0.66 14.69
N LEU A 65 10.05 -0.45 14.16
CA LEU A 65 10.95 -1.33 14.90
C LEU A 65 12.35 -0.73 15.11
N SER A 66 12.69 0.34 14.39
CA SER A 66 14.00 1.01 14.50
C SER A 66 14.12 1.90 15.74
N ASN A 67 13.00 2.51 16.16
CA ASN A 67 12.95 3.48 17.26
C ASN A 67 11.87 3.17 18.32
N GLY A 68 10.97 2.21 18.06
CA GLY A 68 9.89 1.80 18.95
C GLY A 68 8.66 2.70 18.94
N GLU A 69 8.60 3.73 18.09
CA GLU A 69 7.50 4.69 18.03
C GLU A 69 6.24 4.05 17.43
N GLU A 70 5.10 4.24 18.09
CA GLU A 70 3.79 3.88 17.52
C GLU A 70 3.19 5.05 16.75
N ARG A 71 2.75 4.76 15.52
CA ARG A 71 2.11 5.74 14.65
C ARG A 71 0.79 5.21 14.16
N VAL A 72 -0.18 6.12 14.04
CA VAL A 72 -1.47 5.86 13.42
C VAL A 72 -1.53 6.67 12.13
N ARG A 73 -1.74 6.00 10.99
CA ARG A 73 -1.84 6.65 9.69
C ARG A 73 -2.92 6.00 8.85
N THR A 74 -3.56 6.78 7.98
CA THR A 74 -4.45 6.29 6.94
C THR A 74 -3.67 6.06 5.65
N LEU A 75 -3.71 4.84 5.10
CA LEU A 75 -3.07 4.52 3.82
C LEU A 75 -3.90 5.09 2.67
N VAL A 76 -3.34 5.96 1.84
CA VAL A 76 -4.08 6.67 0.78
C VAL A 76 -3.30 6.68 -0.53
N PHE A 77 -4.00 7.02 -1.63
CA PHE A 77 -3.34 7.28 -2.91
C PHE A 77 -2.55 8.60 -2.86
N PRO A 78 -1.47 8.76 -3.65
CA PRO A 78 -0.64 9.97 -3.64
C PRO A 78 -1.45 11.25 -3.87
N SER A 79 -2.47 11.19 -4.75
CA SER A 79 -3.36 12.32 -5.07
C SER A 79 -4.30 12.73 -3.94
N GLN A 80 -4.44 11.90 -2.90
CA GLN A 80 -5.33 12.13 -1.76
C GLN A 80 -4.59 12.58 -0.51
N VAL A 81 -3.27 12.71 -0.56
CA VAL A 81 -2.47 13.19 0.57
C VAL A 81 -2.73 14.68 0.77
N THR A 82 -3.43 15.00 1.84
CA THR A 82 -3.69 16.36 2.32
C THR A 82 -2.91 16.68 3.60
N ASP A 83 -2.59 15.65 4.39
CA ASP A 83 -1.83 15.79 5.64
C ASP A 83 -0.89 14.60 5.87
N SER A 84 0.41 14.81 5.64
CA SER A 84 1.44 13.77 5.85
C SER A 84 1.62 13.35 7.32
N ALA A 85 1.10 14.11 8.28
CA ALA A 85 1.15 13.76 9.70
C ALA A 85 0.09 12.71 10.08
N THR A 86 -0.97 12.56 9.28
CA THR A 86 -2.08 11.62 9.54
C THR A 86 -2.31 10.63 8.41
N GLN A 87 -1.83 10.93 7.20
CA GLN A 87 -1.96 10.10 6.02
C GLN A 87 -0.61 9.62 5.53
N LEU A 88 -0.62 8.45 4.90
CA LEU A 88 0.56 7.81 4.33
C LEU A 88 0.24 7.37 2.91
N SER A 89 1.05 7.83 1.96
CA SER A 89 0.92 7.40 0.55
C SER A 89 1.32 5.93 0.39
N VAL A 90 0.58 5.18 -0.41
CA VAL A 90 0.97 3.81 -0.83
C VAL A 90 2.31 3.79 -1.57
N LEU A 91 2.73 4.90 -2.20
CA LEU A 91 4.04 5.02 -2.86
C LEU A 91 5.17 5.49 -1.91
N ALA A 92 4.90 5.66 -0.62
CA ALA A 92 5.96 5.81 0.37
C ALA A 92 6.55 4.43 0.72
N PRO A 93 7.85 4.32 1.05
CA PRO A 93 8.46 3.03 1.40
C PRO A 93 7.71 2.26 2.50
N VAL A 94 7.23 2.98 3.53
CA VAL A 94 6.43 2.40 4.62
C VAL A 94 5.01 2.06 4.14
N GLY A 95 4.43 2.85 3.25
CA GLY A 95 3.07 2.63 2.75
C GLY A 95 2.97 1.37 1.89
N ALA A 96 3.92 1.16 0.98
CA ALA A 96 3.99 -0.05 0.17
C ALA A 96 4.19 -1.31 1.03
N ALA A 97 4.97 -1.21 2.11
CA ALA A 97 5.21 -2.33 3.03
C ALA A 97 4.00 -2.65 3.93
N LEU A 98 3.05 -1.72 4.09
CA LEU A 98 1.84 -1.92 4.88
C LEU A 98 0.72 -2.61 4.12
N LEU A 99 0.81 -2.67 2.79
CA LEU A 99 -0.16 -3.35 1.95
C LEU A 99 0.15 -4.85 2.00
N ALA A 100 -0.40 -5.56 2.99
CA ALA A 100 -0.15 -6.97 3.26
C ALA A 100 -1.34 -7.61 4.00
#